data_AF-A0A8T4N124-F1
#
_entry.id   AF-A0A8T4N124-F1
#
_cell.length_a   1.000
_cell.length_b   1.000
_cell.length_c   1.000
_cell.angle_alpha   90.00
_cell.angle_beta   90.00
_cell.angle_gamma   90.00
#
_symmetry.space_group_name_H-M   'P 1'
#
loop_
_entity.id
_entity.type
_entity.pdbx_description
1 polymer ?
#
loop_
_entity_poly.entity_id
_entity_poly.type
_entity_poly.pdbx_seq_one_letter_code
_entity_poly.pdbx_strand_id
1 'polypeptide(L)'
;MKRSSHVLALAKRIVKQLKPFCRRIEIAGSIRRKNPNPGDIDIVLIPKSRGELEEFMSKKAKFLQGGEHESTWRVERIKVELYYTKSEEWGATLLAYSSKKGVGIGLRIIARLKGFKLSSHGLFNRKTGKRIAGKTEREIYRALGRKWKPAEKR
;
A
#
# COMPACT_ATOMS: atom_id res chain seq x y z
N MET A 1 -20.97 7.87 16.73
CA MET A 1 -19.59 8.10 16.21
C MET A 1 -19.63 8.17 14.69
N LYS A 2 -19.12 9.24 14.05
CA LYS A 2 -19.11 9.34 12.57
C LYS A 2 -18.31 8.17 12.00
N ARG A 3 -18.84 7.45 11.00
CA ARG A 3 -18.23 6.24 10.41
C ARG A 3 -16.75 6.42 10.06
N SER A 4 -16.35 7.60 9.57
CA SER A 4 -14.97 7.96 9.25
C SER A 4 -14.02 7.95 10.46
N SER A 5 -14.44 8.50 11.60
CA SER A 5 -13.65 8.49 12.85
C SER A 5 -13.41 7.07 13.38
N HIS A 6 -14.41 6.19 13.22
CA HIS A 6 -14.31 4.79 13.60
C HIS A 6 -13.30 4.03 12.73
N VAL A 7 -13.36 4.20 11.40
CA VAL A 7 -12.43 3.55 10.46
C VAL A 7 -10.99 3.94 10.74
N LEU A 8 -10.72 5.23 11.00
CA LEU A 8 -9.36 5.69 11.34
C LEU A 8 -8.87 5.12 12.67
N ALA A 9 -9.72 5.09 13.70
CA ALA A 9 -9.37 4.52 14.99
C ALA A 9 -9.09 3.01 14.88
N LEU A 10 -9.91 2.29 14.11
CA LEU A 10 -9.74 0.87 13.82
C LEU A 10 -8.43 0.61 13.09
N ALA A 11 -8.10 1.39 12.05
CA ALA A 11 -6.85 1.26 11.31
C ALA A 11 -5.62 1.45 12.21
N LYS A 12 -5.62 2.47 13.08
CA LYS A 12 -4.54 2.71 14.05
C LYS A 12 -4.40 1.54 15.03
N ARG A 13 -5.52 0.98 15.51
CA ARG A 13 -5.51 -0.18 16.40
C ARG A 13 -4.94 -1.42 15.72
N ILE A 14 -5.37 -1.73 14.51
CA ILE A 14 -4.86 -2.86 13.72
C ILE A 14 -3.35 -2.70 13.50
N VAL A 15 -2.89 -1.53 13.04
CA VAL A 15 -1.45 -1.30 12.85
C VAL A 15 -0.66 -1.47 14.14
N LYS A 16 -1.16 -0.96 15.28
CA LYS A 16 -0.52 -1.16 16.59
C LYS A 16 -0.39 -2.65 16.94
N GLN A 17 -1.42 -3.44 16.69
CA GLN A 17 -1.45 -4.87 16.98
C GLN A 17 -0.57 -5.69 16.03
N LEU A 18 -0.47 -5.31 14.75
CA LEU A 18 0.34 -6.02 13.75
C LEU A 18 1.82 -5.62 13.76
N LYS A 19 2.17 -4.45 14.32
CA LYS A 19 3.54 -3.92 14.33
C LYS A 19 4.61 -4.93 14.84
N PRO A 20 4.37 -5.73 15.90
CA PRO A 20 5.34 -6.73 16.36
C PRO A 20 5.71 -7.79 15.31
N PHE A 21 4.77 -8.13 14.42
CA PHE A 21 4.92 -9.13 13.37
C PHE A 21 5.53 -8.57 12.07
N CYS A 22 5.81 -7.26 12.03
CA CYS A 22 6.26 -6.58 10.82
C CYS A 22 7.66 -6.00 10.99
N ARG A 23 8.49 -6.11 9.94
CA ARG A 23 9.70 -5.30 9.80
C ARG A 23 9.34 -3.83 9.52
N ARG A 24 8.25 -3.62 8.79
CA ARG A 24 7.71 -2.30 8.47
C ARG A 24 6.20 -2.38 8.21
N ILE A 25 5.45 -1.35 8.57
CA ILE A 25 3.99 -1.29 8.40
C ILE A 25 3.53 0.17 8.29
N GLU A 26 2.62 0.47 7.36
CA GLU A 26 2.07 1.81 7.17
C GLU A 26 0.61 1.71 6.68
N ILE A 27 -0.26 2.57 7.22
CA ILE A 27 -1.62 2.74 6.70
C ILE A 27 -1.52 3.38 5.31
N ALA A 28 -2.14 2.78 4.32
CA ALA A 28 -2.16 3.22 2.93
C ALA A 28 -3.53 3.80 2.55
N GLY A 29 -3.87 3.77 1.25
CA GLY A 29 -5.25 3.94 0.85
C GLY A 29 -5.81 5.34 0.99
N SER A 30 -7.13 5.39 1.11
CA SER A 30 -7.89 6.62 1.30
C SER A 30 -7.53 7.32 2.61
N ILE A 31 -7.20 6.56 3.66
CA ILE A 31 -6.76 7.07 4.96
C ILE A 31 -5.44 7.83 4.82
N ARG A 32 -4.44 7.26 4.15
CA ARG A 32 -3.15 7.94 3.91
C ARG A 32 -3.30 9.21 3.07
N ARG A 33 -4.30 9.25 2.18
CA ARG A 33 -4.66 10.44 1.39
C ARG A 33 -5.50 11.47 2.15
N LYS A 34 -5.79 11.25 3.44
CA LYS A 34 -6.65 12.11 4.27
C LYS A 34 -8.06 12.31 3.67
N ASN A 35 -8.61 11.27 3.04
CA ASN A 35 -10.02 11.30 2.62
C ASN A 35 -10.91 11.52 3.86
N PRO A 36 -11.87 12.49 3.85
CA PRO A 36 -12.76 12.72 4.99
C PRO A 36 -13.66 11.52 5.32
N ASN A 37 -13.94 10.64 4.36
CA ASN A 37 -14.86 9.51 4.49
C ASN A 37 -14.23 8.20 3.97
N PRO A 38 -13.23 7.61 4.66
CA PRO A 38 -12.69 6.31 4.29
C PRO A 38 -13.72 5.20 4.52
N GLY A 39 -13.89 4.30 3.55
CA GLY A 39 -14.83 3.18 3.61
C GLY A 39 -14.20 1.86 4.03
N ASP A 40 -12.90 1.73 3.81
CA ASP A 40 -12.06 0.55 4.04
C ASP A 40 -10.69 0.96 4.61
N ILE A 41 -9.89 -0.05 4.94
CA ILE A 41 -8.56 0.09 5.53
C ILE A 41 -7.55 -0.65 4.65
N ASP A 42 -6.65 0.09 4.04
CA ASP A 42 -5.50 -0.43 3.32
C ASP A 42 -4.25 -0.36 4.19
N ILE A 43 -3.47 -1.43 4.29
CA ILE A 43 -2.20 -1.47 5.05
C ILE A 43 -1.12 -2.09 4.18
N VAL A 44 0.00 -1.40 4.01
CA VAL A 44 1.21 -1.96 3.36
C VAL A 44 2.19 -2.39 4.44
N LEU A 45 2.68 -3.62 4.35
CA LEU A 45 3.56 -4.19 5.37
C LEU A 45 4.63 -5.14 4.80
N ILE A 46 5.76 -5.19 5.50
CA ILE A 46 6.83 -6.17 5.30
C ILE A 46 6.75 -7.11 6.51
N PRO A 47 6.24 -8.34 6.38
CA PRO A 47 6.10 -9.24 7.52
C PRO A 47 7.48 -9.78 7.95
N LYS A 48 7.65 -10.07 9.24
CA LYS A 48 8.76 -10.88 9.75
C LYS A 48 8.49 -12.36 9.46
N SER A 49 7.26 -12.79 9.75
CA SER A 49 6.68 -14.09 9.42
C SER A 49 5.26 -13.85 8.95
N ARG A 50 4.94 -14.30 7.72
CA ARG A 50 3.59 -14.14 7.17
C ARG A 50 2.60 -15.04 7.90
N GLY A 51 2.99 -16.29 8.18
CA GLY A 51 2.13 -17.27 8.84
C GLY A 51 1.67 -16.79 10.22
N GLU A 52 2.60 -16.34 11.07
CA GLU A 52 2.26 -15.82 12.40
C GLU A 52 1.35 -14.59 12.34
N LEU A 53 1.57 -13.70 11.37
CA LEU A 53 0.74 -12.52 11.17
C LEU A 53 -0.70 -12.91 10.77
N GLU A 54 -0.84 -13.82 9.81
CA GLU A 54 -2.16 -14.28 9.34
C GLU A 54 -2.88 -15.12 10.40
N GLU A 55 -2.16 -15.92 11.18
CA GLU A 55 -2.71 -16.64 12.34
C GLU A 55 -3.19 -15.68 13.43
N PHE A 56 -2.44 -14.60 13.70
CA PHE A 56 -2.89 -13.57 14.63
C PHE A 56 -4.16 -12.86 14.11
N MET A 57 -4.23 -12.58 12.81
CA MET A 57 -5.40 -11.97 12.17
C MET A 57 -6.62 -12.89 12.22
N SER A 58 -6.47 -14.19 11.98
CA SER A 58 -7.59 -15.14 11.98
C SER A 58 -8.29 -15.27 13.34
N LYS A 59 -7.56 -15.03 14.43
CA LYS A 59 -8.12 -14.97 15.79
C LYS A 59 -9.00 -13.73 16.05
N LYS A 60 -8.95 -12.71 15.19
CA LYS A 60 -9.62 -11.41 15.40
C LYS A 60 -10.52 -10.96 14.25
N ALA A 61 -10.45 -11.65 13.12
CA ALA A 61 -11.06 -11.20 11.87
C ALA A 61 -11.51 -12.39 11.03
N LYS A 62 -12.58 -12.18 10.24
CA LYS A 62 -12.99 -13.18 9.24
C LYS A 62 -12.14 -13.01 7.98
N PHE A 63 -11.44 -14.06 7.56
CA PHE A 63 -10.77 -14.11 6.27
C PHE A 63 -11.79 -14.05 5.13
N LEU A 64 -11.49 -13.30 4.07
CA LEU A 64 -12.34 -13.18 2.89
C LEU A 64 -11.68 -13.79 1.66
N GLN A 65 -10.45 -13.37 1.36
CA GLN A 65 -9.66 -13.83 0.20
C GLN A 65 -8.19 -13.46 0.39
N GLY A 66 -7.30 -14.03 -0.42
CA GLY A 66 -5.89 -13.68 -0.40
C GLY A 66 -5.06 -14.48 -1.39
N GLY A 67 -3.80 -14.07 -1.54
CA GLY A 67 -2.81 -14.71 -2.40
C GLY A 67 -1.39 -14.32 -1.98
N GLU A 68 -0.41 -14.50 -2.86
CA GLU A 68 1.01 -14.27 -2.53
C GLU A 68 1.32 -12.86 -2.02
N HIS A 69 0.63 -11.83 -2.55
CA HIS A 69 0.96 -10.42 -2.27
C HIS A 69 -0.08 -9.69 -1.41
N GLU A 70 -1.20 -10.32 -1.09
CA GLU A 70 -2.26 -9.67 -0.32
C GLU A 70 -3.14 -10.65 0.44
N SER A 71 -3.82 -10.11 1.46
CA SER A 71 -4.94 -10.77 2.12
C SER A 71 -6.02 -9.75 2.48
N THR A 72 -7.27 -10.19 2.45
CA THR A 72 -8.44 -9.36 2.75
C THR A 72 -9.22 -9.98 3.91
N TRP A 73 -9.53 -9.14 4.89
CA TRP A 73 -10.19 -9.52 6.13
C TRP A 73 -11.39 -8.63 6.42
N ARG A 74 -12.33 -9.15 7.20
CA ARG A 74 -13.46 -8.40 7.77
C ARG A 74 -13.23 -8.20 9.26
N VAL A 75 -13.08 -6.95 9.69
CA VAL A 75 -12.93 -6.56 11.10
C VAL A 75 -14.03 -5.56 11.43
N GLU A 76 -14.90 -5.87 12.39
CA GLU A 76 -16.00 -4.97 12.81
C GLU A 76 -16.86 -4.43 11.64
N ARG A 77 -17.16 -5.30 10.66
CA ARG A 77 -17.86 -4.97 9.40
C ARG A 77 -17.09 -4.07 8.42
N ILE A 78 -15.86 -3.68 8.74
CA ILE A 78 -14.95 -2.93 7.85
C ILE A 78 -14.05 -3.91 7.10
N LYS A 79 -13.86 -3.66 5.80
CA LYS A 79 -12.89 -4.38 4.96
C LYS A 79 -11.48 -3.89 5.27
N VAL A 80 -10.57 -4.82 5.53
CA VAL A 80 -9.15 -4.56 5.80
C VAL A 80 -8.33 -5.34 4.78
N GLU A 81 -7.54 -4.62 3.98
CA GLU A 81 -6.63 -5.18 2.99
C GLU A 81 -5.19 -5.03 3.48
N LEU A 82 -4.48 -6.15 3.56
CA LEU A 82 -3.07 -6.21 3.89
C LEU A 82 -2.29 -6.49 2.62
N TYR A 83 -1.36 -5.60 2.26
CA TYR A 83 -0.49 -5.72 1.11
C TYR A 83 0.93 -6.08 1.57
N TYR A 84 1.36 -7.28 1.22
CA TYR A 84 2.66 -7.82 1.56
C TYR A 84 3.71 -7.37 0.54
N THR A 85 4.83 -6.85 1.03
CA THR A 85 5.87 -6.31 0.16
C THR A 85 7.26 -6.56 0.72
N LYS A 86 8.29 -6.21 -0.06
CA LYS A 86 9.70 -6.27 0.29
C LYS A 86 10.30 -4.87 0.37
N SER A 87 11.47 -4.74 1.00
CA SER A 87 12.13 -3.44 1.24
C SER A 87 12.39 -2.68 -0.06
N GLU A 88 12.74 -3.39 -1.13
CA GLU A 88 13.02 -2.86 -2.46
C GLU A 88 11.78 -2.40 -3.23
N GLU A 89 10.59 -2.86 -2.83
CA GLU A 89 9.29 -2.59 -3.46
C GLU A 89 8.45 -1.58 -2.66
N TRP A 90 8.84 -1.32 -1.40
CA TRP A 90 8.09 -0.54 -0.43
C TRP A 90 7.47 0.75 -0.98
N GLY A 91 8.28 1.58 -1.65
CA GLY A 91 7.83 2.84 -2.22
C GLY A 91 6.87 2.67 -3.39
N ALA A 92 7.07 1.65 -4.22
CA ALA A 92 6.18 1.34 -5.33
C ALA A 92 4.83 0.76 -4.85
N THR A 93 4.86 -0.11 -3.83
CA THR A 93 3.67 -0.68 -3.22
C THR A 93 2.85 0.43 -2.53
N LEU A 94 3.50 1.28 -1.70
CA LEU A 94 2.83 2.43 -1.11
C LEU A 94 2.21 3.34 -2.18
N LEU A 95 2.94 3.61 -3.27
CA LEU A 95 2.43 4.45 -4.35
C LEU A 95 1.21 3.83 -5.03
N ALA A 96 1.24 2.52 -5.30
CA ALA A 96 0.16 1.81 -5.95
C ALA A 96 -1.13 1.87 -5.12
N TYR A 97 -1.04 1.59 -3.83
CA TYR A 97 -2.21 1.51 -2.94
C TYR A 97 -2.56 2.84 -2.27
N SER A 98 -1.77 3.90 -2.46
CA SER A 98 -2.06 5.24 -1.92
C SER A 98 -2.32 6.30 -2.99
N SER A 99 -2.38 5.93 -4.26
CA SER A 99 -2.72 6.86 -5.34
C SER A 99 -4.23 6.91 -5.58
N LYS A 100 -4.76 8.09 -5.90
CA LYS A 100 -6.07 8.16 -6.57
C LYS A 100 -5.95 7.46 -7.93
N LYS A 101 -7.04 6.85 -8.40
CA LYS A 101 -7.08 6.10 -9.67
C LYS A 101 -6.42 6.87 -10.83
N GLY A 102 -6.79 8.14 -11.02
CA GLY A 102 -6.24 9.00 -12.08
C GLY A 102 -4.73 9.27 -11.95
N VAL A 103 -4.22 9.45 -10.73
CA VAL A 103 -2.79 9.68 -10.48
C VAL A 103 -1.97 8.45 -10.85
N GLY A 104 -2.43 7.27 -10.42
CA GLY A 104 -1.75 6.02 -10.74
C GLY A 104 -1.70 5.76 -12.25
N ILE A 105 -2.79 6.03 -12.95
CA ILE A 105 -2.85 5.94 -14.42
C ILE A 105 -1.87 6.93 -15.06
N GLY A 106 -1.88 8.20 -14.64
CA GLY A 106 -0.99 9.22 -15.19
C GLY A 106 0.50 8.88 -15.01
N LEU A 107 0.90 8.39 -13.84
CA LEU A 107 2.28 7.97 -13.60
C LEU A 107 2.69 6.77 -14.48
N ARG A 108 1.78 5.81 -14.72
CA ARG A 108 2.05 4.69 -15.64
C ARG A 108 2.17 5.15 -17.09
N ILE A 109 1.37 6.12 -17.53
CA ILE A 109 1.49 6.73 -18.87
C ILE A 109 2.87 7.40 -19.01
N ILE A 110 3.27 8.23 -18.05
CA ILE A 110 4.58 8.89 -18.05
C ILE A 110 5.72 7.85 -18.07
N ALA A 111 5.62 6.80 -17.26
CA ALA A 111 6.58 5.71 -17.25
C ALA A 111 6.70 5.07 -18.65
N ARG A 112 5.56 4.75 -19.27
CA ARG A 112 5.51 4.14 -20.61
C ARG A 112 6.19 5.02 -21.66
N LEU A 113 5.92 6.32 -21.66
CA LEU A 113 6.53 7.28 -22.59
C LEU A 113 8.06 7.38 -22.42
N LYS A 114 8.58 7.11 -21.21
CA LYS A 114 10.02 7.04 -20.92
C LYS A 114 10.64 5.66 -21.15
N GLY A 115 9.91 4.72 -21.73
CA GLY A 115 10.40 3.34 -21.91
C GLY A 115 10.45 2.52 -20.62
N PHE A 116 9.70 2.91 -19.60
CA PHE A 116 9.63 2.24 -18.30
C PHE A 116 8.27 1.54 -18.07
N LYS A 117 8.26 0.55 -17.18
CA LYS A 117 7.07 -0.12 -16.64
C LYS A 117 6.98 0.20 -15.15
N LEU A 118 5.91 0.88 -14.74
CA LEU A 118 5.61 1.11 -13.32
C LEU A 118 4.57 0.09 -12.85
N SER A 119 4.87 -0.65 -11.78
CA SER A 119 3.98 -1.59 -11.08
C SER A 119 4.05 -1.38 -9.56
N SER A 120 3.29 -2.17 -8.79
CA SER A 120 3.38 -2.26 -7.32
C SER A 120 4.75 -2.75 -6.82
N HIS A 121 5.52 -3.42 -7.68
CA HIS A 121 6.83 -3.98 -7.36
C HIS A 121 7.99 -3.02 -7.69
N GLY A 122 7.76 -1.94 -8.45
CA GLY A 122 8.82 -1.03 -8.84
C GLY A 122 8.59 -0.31 -10.16
N LEU A 123 9.59 0.49 -10.52
CA LEU A 123 9.77 1.07 -11.84
C LEU A 123 10.89 0.31 -12.54
N PHE A 124 10.62 -0.23 -13.73
CA PHE A 124 11.54 -1.09 -14.47
C PHE A 124 11.79 -0.54 -15.86
N ASN A 125 13.00 -0.71 -16.38
CA ASN A 125 13.27 -0.47 -17.78
C ASN A 125 12.59 -1.57 -18.61
N ARG A 126 11.79 -1.20 -19.62
CA ARG A 126 11.05 -2.19 -20.43
C ARG A 126 11.95 -3.04 -21.33
N LYS A 127 13.09 -2.49 -21.78
CA LYS A 127 14.03 -3.20 -22.66
C LYS A 127 14.88 -4.19 -21.88
N THR A 128 15.43 -3.76 -20.74
CA THR A 128 16.42 -4.55 -19.99
C THR A 128 15.83 -5.33 -18.81
N GLY A 129 14.58 -5.04 -18.42
CA GLY A 129 13.96 -5.60 -17.21
C GLY A 129 14.55 -5.10 -15.89
N LYS A 130 15.63 -4.30 -15.93
CA LYS A 130 16.32 -3.80 -14.72
C LYS A 130 15.43 -2.83 -13.94
N ARG A 131 15.41 -2.98 -12.61
CA ARG A 131 14.73 -2.05 -11.69
C ARG A 131 15.47 -0.71 -11.66
N ILE A 132 14.73 0.37 -11.85
CA ILE A 132 15.21 1.76 -11.84
C ILE A 132 14.91 2.43 -10.49
N ALA A 133 13.74 2.17 -9.92
CA ALA A 133 13.32 2.72 -8.64
C ALA A 133 12.29 1.79 -7.97
N GLY A 134 12.11 1.90 -6.65
CA GLY A 134 11.09 1.12 -5.96
C GLY A 134 11.11 1.24 -4.45
N LYS A 135 12.27 1.54 -3.84
CA LYS A 135 12.41 1.63 -2.38
C LYS A 135 11.61 2.78 -1.79
N THR A 136 11.55 3.91 -2.49
CA THR A 136 10.80 5.10 -2.05
C THR A 136 9.93 5.69 -3.15
N GLU A 137 8.81 6.30 -2.75
CA GLU A 137 7.96 7.07 -3.67
C GLU A 137 8.77 8.20 -4.34
N ARG A 138 9.69 8.82 -3.60
CA ARG A 138 10.54 9.92 -4.10
C ARG A 138 11.45 9.49 -5.24
N GLU A 139 12.09 8.32 -5.13
CA GLU A 139 12.91 7.77 -6.22
C GLU A 139 12.10 7.55 -7.50
N ILE A 140 10.87 7.03 -7.38
CA ILE A 140 9.99 6.79 -8.53
C ILE A 140 9.62 8.12 -9.19
N TYR A 141 9.18 9.11 -8.41
CA TYR A 141 8.84 10.43 -8.94
C TYR A 141 10.05 11.09 -9.63
N ARG A 142 11.24 11.01 -9.03
CA ARG A 142 12.48 11.53 -9.61
C ARG A 142 12.82 10.83 -10.94
N ALA A 143 12.77 9.50 -10.99
CA ALA A 143 13.03 8.73 -12.21
C ALA A 143 12.02 9.05 -13.33
N LEU A 144 10.79 9.42 -12.97
CA LEU A 144 9.76 9.86 -13.91
C LEU A 144 9.86 11.35 -14.28
N GLY A 145 10.84 12.10 -13.76
CA GLY A 145 10.97 13.54 -14.00
C GLY A 145 9.81 14.35 -13.41
N ARG A 146 9.27 13.92 -12.27
CA ARG A 146 8.13 14.57 -11.60
C ARG A 146 8.52 15.01 -10.19
N LYS A 147 7.98 16.14 -9.75
CA LYS A 147 8.10 16.57 -8.35
C LYS A 147 7.26 15.66 -7.47
N TRP A 148 7.87 15.09 -6.43
CA TRP A 148 7.15 14.31 -5.44
C TRP A 148 6.12 15.18 -4.71
N LYS A 149 4.93 14.62 -4.50
CA LYS A 149 3.87 15.23 -3.69
C LYS A 149 3.52 14.27 -2.54
N PRO A 150 3.17 14.77 -1.35
CA PRO A 150 2.61 13.93 -0.28
C PRO A 150 1.26 13.36 -0.71
N ALA A 151 0.82 12.26 -0.10
CA ALA A 151 -0.32 11.47 -0.58
C ALA A 151 -1.63 12.26 -0.68
N GLU A 152 -1.87 13.17 0.25
CA GLU A 152 -3.05 14.05 0.28
C GLU A 152 -3.07 15.11 -0.84
N LYS A 153 -1.92 15.39 -1.47
CA LYS A 153 -1.78 16.39 -2.56
C LYS A 153 -1.64 15.75 -3.95
N ARG A 154 -1.89 14.43 -4.05
CA ARG A 154 -1.84 13.69 -5.31
C ARG A 154 -3.18 13.69 -6.02
#